data_AF-A0A7Y3T901-F1
#
_entry.id   AF-A0A7Y3T901-F1
#
_cell.length_a   1.000
_cell.length_b   1.000
_cell.length_c   1.000
_cell.angle_alpha   90.00
_cell.angle_beta   90.00
_cell.angle_gamma   90.00
#
_symmetry.space_group_name_H-M   'P 1'
#
loop_
_entity.id
_entity.type
_entity.pdbx_description
1 polymer ?
#
loop_
_entity_poly.entity_id
_entity_poly.type
_entity_poly.pdbx_seq_one_letter_code
_entity_poly.pdbx_strand_id
1 'polypeptide(L)'
;MTKAIDDPPSAPFSDHLDQTALLHLLETAESTRKQALSASLCLAFALGAKVSQLSLFNVAVIGPYVAALMIAGLCWECSNRLWRMRALKLVAPQIAASFGQTCFSTGWEALDIEQWLKDQFSSSGSKSTSWQTAGLYRGISYRCSEQSIFHPRLNKSAGRRPPSYHYLIEISVPLKFVGCLEIIPRAAISSLFDTITRDALRSDQRVQTGDPQFDQVFSVHADKGASVSQLLSPAVRQILVAIAKENQSPKLKAGFRNGWFHLEFPIPEESFSSLSLLRPMPELISSTQRICWQLTFAQRLIDRFRGDYGGPLG
;
A
#
# COMPACT_ATOMS: atom_id res chain seq x y z
N MET A 1 -8.99 -13.21 45.55
CA MET A 1 -8.96 -14.42 44.71
C MET A 1 -9.15 -14.00 43.26
N THR A 2 -8.02 -14.02 42.54
CA THR A 2 -7.82 -13.69 41.14
C THR A 2 -8.48 -14.73 40.23
N LYS A 3 -9.21 -14.30 39.21
CA LYS A 3 -9.34 -15.06 37.96
C LYS A 3 -8.52 -14.31 36.92
N ALA A 4 -7.30 -14.79 36.70
CA ALA A 4 -6.58 -14.53 35.47
C ALA A 4 -7.45 -15.09 34.34
N ILE A 5 -7.85 -14.22 33.42
CA ILE A 5 -8.37 -14.65 32.13
C ILE A 5 -7.13 -15.16 31.42
N ASP A 6 -6.99 -16.48 31.35
CA ASP A 6 -5.97 -17.12 30.53
C ASP A 6 -6.13 -16.58 29.10
N ASP A 7 -5.10 -15.91 28.60
CA ASP A 7 -5.01 -15.57 27.18
C ASP A 7 -5.12 -16.89 26.40
N PRO A 8 -6.07 -17.01 25.46
CA PRO A 8 -6.19 -18.23 24.68
C PRO A 8 -4.86 -18.48 23.95
N PRO A 9 -4.38 -19.73 23.88
CA PRO A 9 -3.16 -20.06 23.16
C PRO A 9 -3.28 -19.50 21.74
N SER A 10 -2.35 -18.61 21.38
CA SER A 10 -2.38 -17.91 20.11
C SER A 10 -2.36 -18.94 18.98
N ALA A 11 -3.50 -19.14 18.31
CA ALA A 11 -3.58 -20.02 17.17
C ALA A 11 -2.49 -19.62 16.14
N PRO A 12 -1.85 -20.59 15.48
CA PRO A 12 -0.93 -20.27 14.40
C PRO A 12 -1.66 -19.42 13.37
N PHE A 13 -0.99 -18.36 12.91
CA PHE A 13 -1.54 -17.45 11.91
C PHE A 13 -1.90 -18.24 10.65
N SER A 14 -3.18 -18.15 10.24
CA SER A 14 -3.67 -18.75 9.00
C SER A 14 -3.85 -17.64 7.96
N ASP A 15 -3.07 -17.70 6.88
CA ASP A 15 -3.20 -16.80 5.72
C ASP A 15 -4.37 -17.18 4.80
N HIS A 16 -5.12 -18.23 5.15
CA HIS A 16 -6.14 -18.81 4.30
C HIS A 16 -7.52 -18.66 4.92
N LEU A 17 -8.43 -18.16 4.09
CA LEU A 17 -9.86 -18.13 4.34
C LEU A 17 -10.49 -19.45 3.88
N ASP A 18 -11.61 -19.81 4.50
CA ASP A 18 -12.47 -20.89 4.01
C ASP A 18 -12.89 -20.59 2.57
N GLN A 19 -12.54 -21.51 1.67
CA GLN A 19 -12.79 -21.38 0.24
C GLN A 19 -14.28 -21.26 -0.07
N THR A 20 -15.15 -21.87 0.74
CA THR A 20 -16.61 -21.82 0.55
C THR A 20 -17.17 -20.44 0.89
N ALA A 21 -16.74 -19.86 2.01
CA ALA A 21 -17.08 -18.49 2.40
C ALA A 21 -16.58 -17.47 1.36
N LEU A 22 -15.38 -17.70 0.82
CA LEU A 22 -14.77 -16.88 -0.21
C LEU A 22 -15.56 -16.90 -1.52
N LEU A 23 -15.98 -18.09 -1.96
CA LEU A 23 -16.81 -18.25 -3.16
C LEU A 23 -18.13 -17.51 -3.02
N HIS A 24 -18.82 -17.68 -1.90
CA HIS A 24 -20.09 -17.01 -1.65
C HIS A 24 -19.96 -15.47 -1.69
N LEU A 25 -18.87 -14.94 -1.12
CA LEU A 25 -18.54 -13.52 -1.17
C LEU A 25 -18.30 -13.05 -2.61
N LEU A 26 -17.53 -13.81 -3.41
CA LEU A 26 -17.26 -13.46 -4.81
C LEU A 26 -18.51 -13.55 -5.68
N GLU A 27 -19.38 -14.53 -5.47
CA GLU A 27 -20.69 -14.64 -6.14
C GLU A 27 -21.61 -13.46 -5.81
N THR A 28 -21.61 -13.02 -4.56
CA THR A 28 -22.36 -11.83 -4.15
C THR A 28 -21.83 -10.59 -4.89
N ALA A 29 -20.51 -10.43 -4.97
CA ALA A 29 -19.88 -9.33 -5.69
C ALA A 29 -20.08 -9.39 -7.21
N GLU A 30 -20.24 -10.59 -7.78
CA GLU A 30 -20.47 -10.82 -9.22
C GLU A 30 -21.78 -10.18 -9.71
N SER A 31 -22.83 -10.24 -8.91
CA SER A 31 -24.10 -9.57 -9.23
C SER A 31 -23.90 -8.05 -9.41
N THR A 32 -23.09 -7.45 -8.53
CA THR A 32 -22.77 -6.02 -8.58
C THR A 32 -21.83 -5.70 -9.74
N ARG A 33 -20.89 -6.60 -10.07
CA ARG A 33 -20.03 -6.47 -11.26
C ARG A 33 -20.86 -6.42 -12.53
N LYS A 34 -21.82 -7.32 -12.69
CA LYS A 34 -22.70 -7.37 -13.88
C LYS A 34 -23.49 -6.07 -14.05
N GLN A 35 -24.05 -5.53 -12.96
CA GLN A 35 -24.74 -4.24 -12.97
C GLN A 35 -23.78 -3.07 -13.30
N ALA A 36 -22.57 -3.08 -12.74
CA ALA A 36 -21.57 -2.05 -13.04
C ALA A 36 -21.10 -2.13 -14.50
N LEU A 37 -20.91 -3.35 -15.04
CA LEU A 37 -20.51 -3.58 -16.43
C LEU A 37 -21.59 -3.06 -17.40
N SER A 38 -22.86 -3.41 -17.18
CA SER A 38 -23.94 -2.93 -18.04
C SER A 38 -24.06 -1.41 -17.99
N ALA A 39 -24.03 -0.81 -16.80
CA ALA A 39 -24.05 0.64 -16.64
C ALA A 39 -22.87 1.33 -17.34
N SER A 40 -21.67 0.75 -17.26
CA SER A 40 -20.45 1.27 -17.88
C SER A 40 -20.51 1.19 -19.42
N LEU A 41 -21.02 0.09 -19.97
CA LEU A 41 -21.23 -0.05 -21.41
C LEU A 41 -22.27 0.94 -21.92
N CYS A 42 -23.40 1.11 -21.21
CA CYS A 42 -24.41 2.10 -21.55
C CYS A 42 -23.85 3.53 -21.51
N LEU A 43 -23.05 3.87 -20.49
CA LEU A 43 -22.43 5.19 -20.35
C LEU A 43 -21.41 5.46 -21.47
N ALA A 44 -20.52 4.50 -21.75
CA ALA A 44 -19.54 4.63 -22.84
C ALA A 44 -20.23 4.78 -24.21
N PHE A 45 -21.27 3.99 -24.47
CA PHE A 45 -22.05 4.10 -25.71
C PHE A 45 -22.79 5.44 -25.81
N ALA A 46 -23.49 5.86 -24.75
CA ALA A 46 -24.25 7.11 -24.75
C ALA A 46 -23.35 8.35 -24.97
N LEU A 47 -22.20 8.41 -24.29
CA LEU A 47 -21.26 9.52 -24.44
C LEU A 47 -20.55 9.48 -25.81
N GLY A 48 -20.15 8.30 -26.29
CA GLY A 48 -19.60 8.15 -27.64
C GLY A 48 -20.59 8.59 -28.72
N ALA A 49 -21.86 8.14 -28.63
CA ALA A 49 -22.91 8.52 -29.58
C ALA A 49 -23.17 10.03 -29.56
N LYS A 50 -23.24 10.66 -28.38
CA LYS A 50 -23.40 12.12 -28.27
C LYS A 50 -22.25 12.88 -28.92
N VAL A 51 -21.01 12.41 -28.79
CA VAL A 51 -19.84 13.05 -29.41
C VAL A 51 -19.85 12.89 -30.92
N SER A 52 -20.23 11.72 -31.44
CA SER A 52 -20.34 11.51 -32.90
C SER A 52 -21.40 12.39 -33.56
N GLN A 53 -22.40 12.84 -32.80
CA GLN A 53 -23.46 13.75 -33.26
C GLN A 53 -23.05 15.23 -33.19
N LEU A 54 -21.99 15.57 -32.47
CA LEU A 54 -21.50 16.94 -32.38
C LEU A 54 -20.69 17.27 -33.63
N SER A 55 -21.20 18.20 -34.46
CA SER A 55 -20.52 18.72 -35.65
C SER A 55 -19.35 19.65 -35.31
N LEU A 56 -18.51 19.26 -34.34
CA LEU A 56 -17.42 20.09 -33.81
C LEU A 56 -16.14 20.01 -34.67
N PHE A 57 -16.07 19.08 -35.62
CA PHE A 57 -14.89 18.89 -36.47
C PHE A 57 -15.24 19.13 -37.93
N ASN A 58 -14.76 20.24 -38.48
CA ASN A 58 -14.87 20.62 -39.90
C ASN A 58 -13.96 19.78 -40.83
N VAL A 59 -13.53 18.60 -40.36
CA VAL A 59 -12.63 17.68 -41.06
C VAL A 59 -13.45 16.46 -41.47
N ALA A 60 -13.46 16.18 -42.77
CA ALA A 60 -14.19 15.11 -43.45
C ALA A 60 -14.46 13.88 -42.57
N VAL A 61 -15.75 13.61 -42.29
CA VAL A 61 -16.43 12.39 -41.81
C VAL A 61 -15.80 11.58 -40.67
N ILE A 62 -14.49 11.35 -40.65
CA ILE A 62 -13.72 10.50 -39.73
C ILE A 62 -13.47 11.15 -38.36
N GLY A 63 -13.32 12.48 -38.29
CA GLY A 63 -12.98 13.20 -37.06
C GLY A 63 -13.93 12.93 -35.86
N PRO A 64 -15.25 13.04 -36.03
CA PRO A 64 -16.23 12.76 -34.98
C PRO A 64 -16.20 11.31 -34.47
N TYR A 65 -15.94 10.33 -35.35
CA TYR A 65 -15.85 8.91 -34.94
C TYR A 65 -14.59 8.63 -34.11
N VAL A 66 -13.44 9.21 -34.48
CA VAL A 66 -12.21 9.10 -33.70
C VAL A 66 -12.40 9.73 -32.32
N ALA A 67 -13.01 10.91 -32.25
CA ALA A 67 -13.32 11.56 -30.98
C ALA A 67 -14.28 10.73 -30.11
N ALA A 68 -15.32 10.13 -30.71
CA ALA A 68 -16.25 9.24 -30.02
C ALA A 68 -15.56 8.00 -29.43
N LEU A 69 -14.65 7.37 -30.18
CA LEU A 69 -13.87 6.22 -29.70
C LEU A 69 -12.94 6.62 -28.56
N MET A 70 -12.25 7.76 -28.66
CA MET A 70 -11.38 8.27 -27.60
C MET A 70 -12.15 8.53 -26.31
N ILE A 71 -13.33 9.16 -26.40
CA ILE A 71 -14.16 9.45 -25.23
C ILE A 71 -14.75 8.17 -24.65
N ALA A 72 -15.22 7.23 -25.48
CA ALA A 72 -15.67 5.92 -25.01
C ALA A 72 -14.54 5.16 -24.29
N GLY A 73 -13.30 5.21 -24.81
CA GLY A 73 -12.12 4.64 -24.17
C GLY A 73 -11.81 5.27 -22.81
N LEU A 74 -11.84 6.61 -22.70
CA LEU A 74 -11.64 7.31 -21.43
C LEU A 74 -12.75 6.98 -20.41
N CYS A 75 -14.01 6.91 -20.87
CA CYS A 75 -15.14 6.52 -20.03
C CYS A 75 -14.99 5.08 -19.53
N TRP A 76 -14.51 4.19 -20.39
CA TRP A 76 -14.23 2.80 -20.04
C TRP A 76 -13.13 2.68 -18.99
N GLU A 77 -12.01 3.38 -19.18
CA GLU A 77 -10.91 3.42 -18.20
C GLU A 77 -11.38 3.95 -16.84
N CYS A 78 -12.15 5.05 -16.85
CA CYS A 78 -12.73 5.63 -15.64
C CYS A 78 -13.68 4.64 -14.95
N SER A 79 -14.57 4.02 -15.71
CA SER A 79 -15.54 3.03 -15.21
C SER A 79 -14.83 1.83 -14.59
N ASN A 80 -13.79 1.32 -15.24
CA ASN A 80 -13.00 0.21 -14.72
C ASN A 80 -12.26 0.59 -13.43
N ARG A 81 -11.73 1.81 -13.34
CA ARG A 81 -11.10 2.32 -12.11
C ARG A 81 -12.10 2.47 -10.95
N LEU A 82 -13.29 3.01 -11.22
CA LEU A 82 -14.38 3.11 -10.24
C LEU A 82 -14.84 1.72 -9.78
N TRP A 83 -14.96 0.77 -10.71
CA TRP A 83 -15.28 -0.61 -10.41
C TRP A 83 -14.24 -1.25 -9.49
N ARG A 84 -12.94 -1.08 -9.77
CA ARG A 84 -11.87 -1.61 -8.91
C ARG A 84 -12.02 -1.14 -7.47
N MET A 85 -12.24 0.16 -7.26
CA MET A 85 -12.46 0.71 -5.92
C MET A 85 -13.71 0.13 -5.26
N ARG A 86 -14.82 -0.01 -6.01
CA ARG A 86 -16.06 -0.58 -5.50
C ARG A 86 -15.94 -2.07 -5.15
N ALA A 87 -15.32 -2.86 -6.02
CA ALA A 87 -15.08 -4.28 -5.80
C ALA A 87 -14.20 -4.51 -4.57
N LEU A 88 -13.17 -3.67 -4.40
CA LEU A 88 -12.30 -3.68 -3.22
C LEU A 88 -13.09 -3.36 -1.94
N LYS A 89 -14.00 -2.37 -1.98
CA LYS A 89 -14.91 -2.07 -0.86
C LYS A 89 -15.92 -3.18 -0.54
N LEU A 90 -16.26 -4.03 -1.50
CA LEU A 90 -17.17 -5.18 -1.27
C LEU A 90 -16.44 -6.37 -0.65
N VAL A 91 -15.24 -6.67 -1.14
CA VAL A 91 -14.52 -7.90 -0.82
C VAL A 91 -13.60 -7.73 0.38
N ALA A 92 -12.79 -6.68 0.38
CA ALA A 92 -11.70 -6.54 1.33
C ALA A 92 -12.14 -6.33 2.79
N PRO A 93 -13.24 -5.61 3.14
CA PRO A 93 -13.68 -5.52 4.53
C PRO A 93 -14.08 -6.86 5.14
N GLN A 94 -14.74 -7.73 4.36
CA GLN A 94 -15.18 -9.04 4.85
C GLN A 94 -13.98 -9.97 5.08
N ILE A 95 -13.02 -9.94 4.15
CA ILE A 95 -11.75 -10.65 4.31
C ILE A 95 -10.97 -10.10 5.51
N ALA A 96 -10.81 -8.79 5.60
CA ALA A 96 -10.12 -8.10 6.69
C ALA A 96 -10.73 -8.44 8.06
N ALA A 97 -12.05 -8.44 8.18
CA ALA A 97 -12.77 -8.79 9.41
C ALA A 97 -12.50 -10.23 9.86
N SER A 98 -12.37 -11.18 8.91
CA SER A 98 -12.00 -12.57 9.24
C SER A 98 -10.61 -12.70 9.87
N PHE A 99 -9.74 -11.71 9.64
CA PHE A 99 -8.41 -11.60 10.24
C PHE A 99 -8.34 -10.60 11.41
N GLY A 100 -9.48 -10.23 12.00
CA GLY A 100 -9.55 -9.36 13.19
C GLY A 100 -9.32 -7.87 12.93
N GLN A 101 -9.36 -7.43 11.66
CA GLN A 101 -9.29 -6.00 11.34
C GLN A 101 -10.60 -5.30 11.69
N THR A 102 -10.48 -4.12 12.28
CA THR A 102 -11.64 -3.37 12.81
C THR A 102 -12.11 -2.27 11.88
N CYS A 103 -11.22 -1.76 11.03
CA CYS A 103 -11.58 -0.74 10.06
C CYS A 103 -10.95 -1.00 8.69
N PHE A 104 -11.69 -0.62 7.66
CA PHE A 104 -11.28 -0.67 6.28
C PHE A 104 -11.77 0.60 5.56
N SER A 105 -10.89 1.27 4.83
CA SER A 105 -11.18 2.51 4.11
C SER A 105 -10.53 2.49 2.73
N THR A 106 -11.15 3.15 1.74
CA THR A 106 -10.69 3.13 0.34
C THR A 106 -10.84 4.49 -0.32
N GLY A 107 -9.93 4.81 -1.26
CA GLY A 107 -10.00 6.05 -2.03
C GLY A 107 -10.06 7.29 -1.14
N TRP A 108 -11.08 8.13 -1.32
CA TRP A 108 -11.28 9.36 -0.57
C TRP A 108 -11.48 9.15 0.94
N GLU A 109 -12.00 7.99 1.36
CA GLU A 109 -12.16 7.66 2.78
C GLU A 109 -10.82 7.36 3.46
N ALA A 110 -9.81 6.97 2.68
CA ALA A 110 -8.44 6.69 3.15
C ALA A 110 -7.49 7.90 2.96
N LEU A 111 -8.01 9.02 2.44
CA LEU A 111 -7.24 10.24 2.20
C LEU A 111 -7.32 11.16 3.42
N ASP A 112 -6.17 11.41 4.03
CA ASP A 112 -6.01 12.58 4.89
C ASP A 112 -5.87 13.82 3.98
N ILE A 113 -6.91 14.65 3.95
CA ILE A 113 -6.99 15.84 3.09
C ILE A 113 -5.85 16.82 3.39
N GLU A 114 -5.47 16.96 4.66
CA GLU A 114 -4.41 17.88 5.07
C GLU A 114 -3.05 17.36 4.59
N GLN A 115 -2.81 16.07 4.72
CA GLN A 115 -1.60 15.42 4.23
C GLN A 115 -1.55 15.42 2.69
N TRP A 116 -2.67 15.18 2.02
CA TRP A 116 -2.77 15.22 0.57
C TRP A 116 -2.45 16.61 0.01
N LEU A 117 -2.99 17.67 0.62
CA LEU A 117 -2.66 19.05 0.25
C LEU A 117 -1.17 19.33 0.41
N LYS A 118 -0.57 18.93 1.54
CA LYS A 118 0.88 19.06 1.76
C LYS A 118 1.70 18.30 0.71
N ASP A 119 1.27 17.10 0.36
CA ASP A 119 1.96 16.24 -0.61
C ASP A 119 1.87 16.77 -2.05
N GLN A 120 0.77 17.43 -2.45
CA GLN A 120 0.64 18.08 -3.77
C GLN A 120 1.68 19.18 -4.00
N PHE A 121 2.04 19.92 -2.95
CA PHE A 121 3.03 20.99 -3.01
C PHE A 121 4.44 20.54 -2.63
N SER A 122 4.61 19.24 -2.31
CA SER A 122 5.92 18.67 -1.98
C SER A 122 6.75 18.40 -3.24
N SER A 123 8.06 18.67 -3.17
CA SER A 123 9.01 18.31 -4.24
C SER A 123 9.16 16.79 -4.42
N SER A 124 8.74 16.00 -3.43
CA SER A 124 8.73 14.53 -3.43
C SER A 124 7.60 13.90 -4.27
N GLY A 125 6.63 14.70 -4.72
CA GLY A 125 5.51 14.27 -5.54
C GLY A 125 4.24 13.94 -4.78
N SER A 126 3.14 13.78 -5.52
CA SER A 126 1.81 13.57 -4.94
C SER A 126 1.65 12.12 -4.49
N LYS A 127 1.30 11.93 -3.23
CA LYS A 127 0.91 10.63 -2.67
C LYS A 127 -0.60 10.44 -2.79
N SER A 128 -1.01 9.22 -3.07
CA SER A 128 -2.41 8.80 -3.06
C SER A 128 -2.53 7.46 -2.35
N THR A 129 -3.38 7.40 -1.33
CA THR A 129 -3.71 6.16 -0.62
C THR A 129 -4.83 5.43 -1.37
N SER A 130 -4.56 4.20 -1.79
CA SER A 130 -5.55 3.36 -2.49
C SER A 130 -6.54 2.74 -1.49
N TRP A 131 -6.02 2.17 -0.41
CA TRP A 131 -6.78 1.60 0.69
C TRP A 131 -5.98 1.63 1.98
N GLN A 132 -6.69 1.53 3.10
CA GLN A 132 -6.10 1.46 4.43
C GLN A 132 -6.93 0.56 5.33
N THR A 133 -6.24 -0.26 6.11
CA THR A 133 -6.80 -1.10 7.16
C THR A 133 -6.14 -0.82 8.51
N ALA A 134 -6.86 -1.08 9.60
CA ALA A 134 -6.29 -1.05 10.93
C ALA A 134 -6.97 -2.04 11.86
N GLY A 135 -6.25 -2.44 12.90
CA GLY A 135 -6.75 -3.42 13.85
C GLY A 135 -5.83 -3.59 15.06
N LEU A 136 -6.19 -4.56 15.88
CA LEU A 136 -5.42 -5.00 17.02
C LEU A 136 -5.09 -6.47 16.82
N TYR A 137 -3.80 -6.82 16.80
CA TYR A 137 -3.33 -8.19 16.64
C TYR A 137 -2.33 -8.53 17.73
N ARG A 138 -2.58 -9.61 18.49
CA ARG A 138 -1.78 -9.99 19.68
C ARG A 138 -1.55 -8.84 20.67
N GLY A 139 -2.57 -7.99 20.86
CA GLY A 139 -2.50 -6.79 21.72
C GLY A 139 -1.70 -5.62 21.14
N ILE A 140 -1.25 -5.70 19.89
CA ILE A 140 -0.45 -4.67 19.21
C ILE A 140 -1.34 -3.99 18.16
N SER A 141 -1.46 -2.67 18.26
CA SER A 141 -2.22 -1.88 17.28
C SER A 141 -1.41 -1.74 16.00
N TYR A 142 -2.07 -1.85 14.85
CA TYR A 142 -1.41 -1.66 13.57
C TYR A 142 -2.31 -0.98 12.56
N ARG A 143 -1.67 -0.40 11.54
CA ARG A 143 -2.29 0.12 10.34
C ARG A 143 -1.50 -0.37 9.12
N CYS A 144 -2.20 -0.73 8.07
CA CYS A 144 -1.61 -1.06 6.78
C CYS A 144 -2.29 -0.19 5.72
N SER A 145 -1.53 0.45 4.86
CA SER A 145 -2.08 1.22 3.75
C SER A 145 -1.30 0.97 2.48
N GLU A 146 -1.99 0.91 1.35
CA GLU A 146 -1.34 0.95 0.05
C GLU A 146 -1.30 2.39 -0.45
N GLN A 147 -0.10 2.83 -0.84
CA GLN A 147 0.15 4.16 -1.32
C GLN A 147 0.81 4.11 -2.70
N SER A 148 0.47 5.11 -3.52
CA SER A 148 1.07 5.38 -4.82
C SER A 148 1.71 6.76 -4.82
N ILE A 149 2.91 6.88 -5.39
CA ILE A 149 3.64 8.13 -5.51
C ILE A 149 3.70 8.53 -6.98
N PHE A 150 3.00 9.62 -7.31
CA PHE A 150 3.02 10.25 -8.62
C PHE A 150 4.10 11.31 -8.66
N HIS A 151 5.09 11.10 -9.53
CA HIS A 151 6.20 12.02 -9.66
C HIS A 151 5.79 13.15 -10.61
N PRO A 152 5.89 14.42 -10.18
CA PRO A 152 5.55 15.56 -11.03
C PRO A 152 6.48 15.56 -12.25
N ARG A 153 5.94 16.01 -13.39
CA ARG A 153 6.75 16.20 -14.59
C ARG A 153 7.69 17.37 -14.35
N LEU A 154 8.98 17.08 -14.17
CA LEU A 154 10.01 18.12 -14.01
C LEU A 154 10.21 18.92 -15.30
N ASN A 155 9.90 18.35 -16.48
CA ASN A 155 9.97 19.03 -17.78
C ASN A 155 8.90 18.50 -18.75
N LYS A 156 8.44 19.33 -19.70
CA LYS A 156 7.46 18.94 -20.74
C LYS A 156 7.96 17.82 -21.67
N SER A 157 9.28 17.72 -21.86
CA SER A 157 9.95 16.70 -22.67
C SER A 157 10.29 15.42 -21.90
N ALA A 158 10.24 15.45 -20.57
CA ALA A 158 10.49 14.26 -19.77
C ALA A 158 9.25 13.36 -19.80
N GLY A 159 9.42 12.14 -20.30
CA GLY A 159 8.36 11.13 -20.29
C GLY A 159 7.78 10.94 -18.88
N ARG A 160 6.47 10.69 -18.79
CA ARG A 160 5.79 10.44 -17.51
C ARG A 160 6.41 9.18 -16.89
N ARG A 161 7.15 9.33 -15.78
CA ARG A 161 7.61 8.16 -15.02
C ARG A 161 6.38 7.40 -14.51
N PRO A 162 6.38 6.06 -14.55
CA PRO A 162 5.32 5.29 -13.95
C PRO A 162 5.25 5.60 -12.44
N PRO A 163 4.05 5.59 -11.85
CA PRO A 163 3.90 5.70 -10.40
C PRO A 163 4.66 4.57 -9.70
N SER A 164 5.13 4.84 -8.49
CA SER A 164 5.68 3.79 -7.63
C SER A 164 4.72 3.46 -6.51
N TYR A 165 4.63 2.18 -6.20
CA TYR A 165 3.69 1.63 -5.23
C TYR A 165 4.43 1.07 -4.03
N HIS A 166 3.85 1.24 -2.85
CA HIS A 166 4.36 0.66 -1.61
C HIS A 166 3.23 0.44 -0.61
N TYR A 167 3.43 -0.53 0.28
CA TYR A 167 2.69 -0.56 1.52
C TYR A 167 3.38 0.33 2.54
N LEU A 168 2.60 1.13 3.25
CA LEU A 168 3.02 1.76 4.50
C LEU A 168 2.38 0.96 5.64
N ILE A 169 3.22 0.29 6.41
CA ILE A 169 2.83 -0.47 7.59
C ILE A 169 3.27 0.28 8.83
N GLU A 170 2.32 0.54 9.72
CA GLU A 170 2.56 1.18 11.02
C GLU A 170 2.19 0.19 12.12
N ILE A 171 3.11 -0.12 13.03
CA ILE A 171 2.90 -1.04 14.15
C ILE A 171 3.23 -0.30 15.45
N SER A 172 2.31 -0.31 16.42
CA SER A 172 2.55 0.32 17.71
C SER A 172 3.66 -0.42 18.46
N VAL A 173 4.66 0.31 18.95
CA VAL A 173 5.75 -0.28 19.73
C VAL A 173 5.31 -0.35 21.19
N PRO A 174 5.30 -1.53 21.82
CA PRO A 174 4.84 -1.69 23.21
C PRO A 174 5.81 -1.06 24.23
N LEU A 175 7.04 -0.77 23.82
CA LEU A 175 8.07 -0.12 24.63
C LEU A 175 8.04 1.39 24.40
N LYS A 176 8.08 2.16 25.50
CA LYS A 176 8.28 3.61 25.42
C LYS A 176 9.70 3.91 24.93
N PHE A 177 9.82 4.80 23.95
CA PHE A 177 11.10 5.30 23.44
C PHE A 177 11.02 6.80 23.17
N VAL A 178 12.19 7.44 23.08
CA VAL A 178 12.32 8.87 22.78
C VAL A 178 13.13 9.04 21.50
N GLY A 179 12.77 10.04 20.69
CA GLY A 179 13.44 10.40 19.45
C GLY A 179 12.90 9.67 18.22
N CYS A 180 13.32 10.14 17.05
CA CYS A 180 13.10 9.52 15.76
C CYS A 180 14.31 8.65 15.36
N LEU A 181 14.04 7.53 14.71
CA LEU A 181 15.05 6.68 14.09
C LEU A 181 14.60 6.35 12.68
N GLU A 182 15.39 6.68 11.67
CA GLU A 182 15.17 6.32 10.28
C GLU A 182 16.21 5.29 9.83
N ILE A 183 15.74 4.28 9.10
CA ILE A 183 16.52 3.17 8.55
C ILE A 183 16.32 3.16 7.05
N ILE A 184 17.40 3.43 6.30
CA ILE A 184 17.34 3.60 4.86
C ILE A 184 18.36 2.65 4.21
N PRO A 185 18.02 1.94 3.11
CA PRO A 185 18.97 1.11 2.39
C PRO A 185 20.15 1.94 1.94
N ARG A 186 21.36 1.41 2.10
CA ARG A 186 22.58 2.10 1.72
C ARG A 186 22.64 2.37 0.21
N ALA A 187 22.05 1.48 -0.60
CA ALA A 187 21.87 1.66 -2.04
C ALA A 187 20.98 2.86 -2.43
N ALA A 188 20.12 3.33 -1.52
CA ALA A 188 19.29 4.52 -1.73
C ALA A 188 20.08 5.82 -1.56
N ILE A 189 21.27 5.76 -0.96
CA ILE A 189 22.18 6.89 -0.73
C ILE A 189 23.15 6.95 -1.92
N SER A 190 22.62 7.24 -3.11
CA SER A 190 23.40 7.19 -4.36
C SER A 190 23.90 8.56 -4.83
N SER A 191 23.62 9.65 -4.12
CA SER A 191 24.14 10.97 -4.48
C SER A 191 24.78 11.71 -3.30
N LEU A 192 25.97 12.28 -3.53
CA LEU A 192 26.64 13.20 -2.60
C LEU A 192 25.75 14.42 -2.28
N PHE A 193 24.83 14.79 -3.17
CA PHE A 193 23.87 15.88 -3.00
C PHE A 193 22.71 15.52 -2.07
N ASP A 194 22.21 14.27 -2.07
CA ASP A 194 21.19 13.81 -1.12
C ASP A 194 21.73 13.78 0.32
N THR A 195 23.00 13.45 0.49
CA THR A 195 23.67 13.45 1.81
C THR A 195 23.82 14.88 2.32
N ILE A 196 24.31 15.81 1.49
CA ILE A 196 24.54 17.21 1.87
C ILE A 196 23.23 17.97 2.14
N THR A 197 22.19 17.73 1.33
CA THR A 197 20.88 18.38 1.54
C THR A 197 20.06 17.76 2.67
N ARG A 198 20.22 16.46 2.96
CA ARG A 198 19.61 15.85 4.17
C ARG A 198 20.31 16.25 5.46
N ASP A 199 21.65 16.25 5.47
CA ASP A 199 22.44 16.62 6.66
C ASP A 199 22.31 18.11 7.01
N ALA A 200 22.02 18.97 6.02
CA ALA A 200 21.80 20.40 6.24
C ALA A 200 20.37 20.76 6.70
N LEU A 201 19.38 19.88 6.47
CA LEU A 201 17.96 20.14 6.76
C LEU A 201 17.39 19.35 7.96
N ARG A 202 18.11 18.35 8.47
CA ARG A 202 17.68 17.51 9.60
C ARG A 202 18.72 17.48 10.72
N SER A 203 18.25 17.46 11.95
CA SER A 203 19.07 17.39 13.18
C SER A 203 19.67 16.02 13.47
N ASP A 204 19.47 15.06 12.57
CA ASP A 204 19.56 13.63 12.87
C ASP A 204 20.93 13.12 12.45
N GLN A 205 21.68 12.56 13.39
CA GLN A 205 23.05 12.11 13.14
C GLN A 205 23.03 10.68 12.62
N ARG A 206 23.94 10.37 11.68
CA ARG A 206 24.17 9.00 11.27
C ARG A 206 24.80 8.21 12.43
N VAL A 207 24.18 7.10 12.81
CA VAL A 207 24.61 6.25 13.93
C VAL A 207 25.08 4.91 13.38
N GLN A 208 26.24 4.42 13.86
CA GLN A 208 26.66 3.04 13.61
C GLN A 208 26.04 2.12 14.64
N THR A 209 25.47 0.99 14.21
CA THR A 209 24.81 0.06 15.12
C THR A 209 25.79 -0.94 15.74
N GLY A 210 27.00 -1.05 15.20
CA GLY A 210 28.02 -1.99 15.66
C GLY A 210 27.80 -3.42 15.19
N ASP A 211 26.85 -3.63 14.27
CA ASP A 211 26.66 -4.90 13.55
C ASP A 211 27.06 -4.71 12.09
N PRO A 212 28.22 -5.27 11.67
CA PRO A 212 28.73 -5.09 10.31
C PRO A 212 27.76 -5.58 9.23
N GLN A 213 26.98 -6.64 9.48
CA GLN A 213 26.04 -7.17 8.48
C GLN A 213 24.88 -6.21 8.26
N PHE A 214 24.39 -5.60 9.34
CA PHE A 214 23.32 -4.61 9.27
C PHE A 214 23.81 -3.29 8.65
N ASP A 215 24.96 -2.79 9.10
CA ASP A 215 25.52 -1.49 8.66
C ASP A 215 26.04 -1.52 7.19
N GLN A 216 26.21 -2.72 6.61
CA GLN A 216 26.46 -2.89 5.17
C GLN A 216 25.19 -2.69 4.33
N VAL A 217 24.03 -3.14 4.82
CA VAL A 217 22.76 -3.10 4.08
C VAL A 217 22.05 -1.76 4.28
N PHE A 218 22.08 -1.22 5.51
CA PHE A 218 21.34 -0.03 5.91
C PHE A 218 22.24 1.09 6.43
N SER A 219 21.73 2.31 6.33
CA SER A 219 22.20 3.48 7.07
C SER A 219 21.13 3.89 8.08
N VAL A 220 21.55 4.13 9.32
CA VAL A 220 20.67 4.57 10.40
C VAL A 220 20.92 6.03 10.69
N HIS A 221 19.85 6.80 10.73
CA HIS A 221 19.84 8.21 11.11
C HIS A 221 18.93 8.36 12.32
N ALA A 222 19.39 9.02 13.37
CA ALA A 222 18.62 9.15 14.60
C ALA A 222 18.80 10.52 15.25
N ASP A 223 17.76 10.97 15.93
CA ASP A 223 17.81 12.21 16.71
C ASP A 223 18.85 12.11 17.83
N LYS A 224 19.40 13.25 18.23
CA LYS A 224 20.29 13.32 19.40
C LYS A 224 19.57 12.84 20.66
N GLY A 225 20.04 11.73 21.24
CA GLY A 225 19.44 11.12 22.43
C GLY A 225 18.38 10.05 22.14
N ALA A 226 18.20 9.65 20.87
CA ALA A 226 17.32 8.55 20.53
C ALA A 226 17.78 7.22 21.14
N SER A 227 16.81 6.37 21.53
CA SER A 227 17.05 5.06 22.15
C SER A 227 17.48 3.98 21.13
N VAL A 228 18.53 4.24 20.35
CA VAL A 228 18.95 3.41 19.20
C VAL A 228 19.20 1.95 19.60
N SER A 229 19.97 1.71 20.66
CA SER A 229 20.32 0.35 21.11
C SER A 229 19.11 -0.45 21.63
N GLN A 230 18.09 0.24 22.15
CA GLN A 230 16.85 -0.38 22.62
C GLN A 230 15.93 -0.75 21.46
N LEU A 231 15.83 0.11 20.44
CA LEU A 231 14.95 -0.09 19.28
C LEU A 231 15.56 -1.06 18.26
N LEU A 232 16.87 -0.98 18.02
CA LEU A 232 17.61 -1.86 17.11
C LEU A 232 18.32 -2.98 17.86
N SER A 233 17.52 -3.82 18.51
CA SER A 233 18.04 -5.05 19.11
C SER A 233 18.65 -5.97 18.04
N PRO A 234 19.55 -6.91 18.41
CA PRO A 234 20.10 -7.89 17.46
C PRO A 234 19.03 -8.63 16.66
N ALA A 235 17.92 -9.02 17.30
CA ALA A 235 16.81 -9.71 16.64
C ALA A 235 16.11 -8.81 15.61
N VAL A 236 15.83 -7.54 15.96
CA VAL A 236 15.23 -6.57 15.04
C VAL A 236 16.12 -6.33 13.82
N ARG A 237 17.43 -6.20 14.04
CA ARG A 237 18.41 -6.03 12.94
C ARG A 237 18.41 -7.23 11.99
N GLN A 238 18.42 -8.44 12.52
CA GLN A 238 18.37 -9.66 11.71
C GLN A 238 17.08 -9.75 10.88
N ILE A 239 15.93 -9.41 11.48
CA ILE A 239 14.65 -9.38 10.78
C ILE A 239 14.67 -8.36 9.64
N LEU A 240 15.14 -7.14 9.88
CA LEU A 240 15.23 -6.10 8.85
C LEU A 240 16.16 -6.50 7.70
N VAL A 241 17.28 -7.18 8.01
CA VAL A 241 18.18 -7.72 6.98
C VAL A 241 17.50 -8.83 6.17
N ALA A 242 16.72 -9.70 6.80
CA ALA A 242 15.93 -10.71 6.09
C ALA A 242 14.89 -10.06 5.15
N ILE A 243 14.20 -9.02 5.62
CA ILE A 243 13.23 -8.25 4.81
C ILE A 243 13.92 -7.61 3.59
N ALA A 244 15.11 -7.01 3.77
CA ALA A 244 15.86 -6.43 2.66
C ALA A 244 16.38 -7.47 1.66
N LYS A 245 16.68 -8.69 2.10
CA LYS A 245 17.03 -9.80 1.20
C LYS A 245 15.85 -10.21 0.32
N GLU A 246 14.65 -10.23 0.90
CA GLU A 246 13.39 -10.50 0.17
C GLU A 246 13.01 -9.36 -0.78
N ASN A 247 13.26 -8.10 -0.39
CA ASN A 247 12.94 -6.92 -1.17
C ASN A 247 14.14 -5.97 -1.28
N GLN A 248 14.95 -6.18 -2.33
CA GLN A 248 16.20 -5.44 -2.58
C GLN A 248 15.99 -4.02 -3.13
N SER A 249 14.76 -3.50 -3.05
CA SER A 249 14.43 -2.18 -3.59
C SER A 249 15.11 -1.06 -2.79
N PRO A 250 15.74 -0.07 -3.43
CA PRO A 250 16.27 1.11 -2.75
C PRO A 250 15.16 2.00 -2.17
N LYS A 251 13.89 1.70 -2.44
CA LYS A 251 12.73 2.41 -1.89
C LYS A 251 12.23 1.80 -0.59
N LEU A 252 12.73 0.64 -0.18
CA LEU A 252 12.43 0.06 1.13
C LEU A 252 12.89 1.05 2.20
N LYS A 253 12.06 1.38 3.18
CA LYS A 253 12.49 2.20 4.33
C LYS A 253 11.81 1.70 5.58
N ALA A 254 12.47 1.85 6.71
CA ALA A 254 11.88 1.57 8.00
C ALA A 254 12.23 2.68 9.00
N GLY A 255 11.53 2.74 10.12
CA GLY A 255 11.87 3.69 11.16
C GLY A 255 10.98 3.61 12.38
N PHE A 256 11.34 4.35 13.41
CA PHE A 256 10.60 4.49 14.64
C PHE A 256 10.29 5.96 14.88
N ARG A 257 9.01 6.28 15.06
CA ARG A 257 8.57 7.65 15.32
C ARG A 257 7.27 7.65 16.11
N ASN A 258 7.17 8.50 17.12
CA ASN A 258 5.95 8.75 17.90
C ASN A 258 5.33 7.48 18.51
N GLY A 259 6.14 6.50 18.94
CA GLY A 259 5.63 5.23 19.49
C GLY A 259 5.24 4.19 18.44
N TRP A 260 5.51 4.42 17.16
CA TRP A 260 5.21 3.51 16.06
C TRP A 260 6.48 3.10 15.33
N PHE A 261 6.50 1.84 14.90
CA PHE A 261 7.39 1.34 13.86
C PHE A 261 6.71 1.53 12.51
N HIS A 262 7.45 2.06 11.55
CA HIS A 262 7.02 2.33 10.18
C HIS A 262 7.84 1.47 9.22
N LEU A 263 7.18 0.87 8.24
CA LEU A 263 7.82 0.16 7.13
C LEU A 263 7.17 0.60 5.81
N GLU A 264 7.96 1.25 4.95
CA GLU A 264 7.62 1.46 3.54
C GLU A 264 8.12 0.26 2.75
N PHE A 265 7.22 -0.67 2.39
CA PHE A 265 7.54 -1.88 1.64
C PHE A 265 7.16 -1.75 0.15
N PRO A 266 8.12 -1.66 -0.78
CA PRO A 266 7.82 -1.45 -2.20
C PRO A 266 7.15 -2.65 -2.83
N ILE A 267 6.14 -2.41 -3.67
CA ILE A 267 5.42 -3.44 -4.41
C ILE A 267 5.49 -3.17 -5.93
N PRO A 268 5.51 -4.22 -6.77
CA PRO A 268 5.68 -4.06 -8.22
C PRO A 268 4.45 -3.46 -8.91
N GLU A 269 3.27 -3.70 -8.38
CA GLU A 269 1.98 -3.26 -8.93
C GLU A 269 0.99 -2.92 -7.80
N GLU A 270 -0.03 -2.12 -8.11
CA GLU A 270 -1.17 -1.89 -7.19
C GLU A 270 -1.77 -3.23 -6.80
N SER A 271 -2.15 -3.36 -5.53
CA SER A 271 -2.94 -4.52 -5.13
C SER A 271 -4.24 -4.52 -5.91
N PHE A 272 -4.78 -5.71 -6.17
CA PHE A 272 -6.04 -5.86 -6.88
C PHE A 272 -6.03 -5.29 -8.32
N SER A 273 -4.86 -5.10 -8.93
CA SER A 273 -4.72 -4.73 -10.35
C SER A 273 -5.48 -5.68 -11.30
N SER A 274 -5.63 -6.95 -10.87
CA SER A 274 -6.35 -8.02 -11.56
C SER A 274 -7.87 -7.85 -11.58
N LEU A 275 -8.44 -6.98 -10.75
CA LEU A 275 -9.87 -6.66 -10.77
C LEU A 275 -10.20 -5.88 -12.06
N SER A 276 -11.22 -6.36 -12.78
CA SER A 276 -11.67 -5.75 -14.02
C SER A 276 -13.17 -5.92 -14.18
N LEU A 277 -13.82 -4.96 -14.82
CA LEU A 277 -15.21 -5.08 -15.24
C LEU A 277 -15.42 -6.27 -16.18
N LEU A 278 -14.39 -6.69 -16.93
CA LEU A 278 -14.48 -7.80 -17.88
C LEU A 278 -14.21 -9.17 -17.26
N ARG A 279 -13.60 -9.19 -16.08
CA ARG A 279 -13.21 -10.44 -15.42
C ARG A 279 -14.27 -10.83 -14.38
N PRO A 280 -14.94 -11.98 -14.52
CA PRO A 280 -15.88 -12.49 -13.52
C PRO A 280 -15.23 -12.62 -12.15
N MET A 281 -15.99 -12.28 -11.09
CA MET A 281 -15.49 -12.35 -9.72
C MET A 281 -15.08 -13.77 -9.27
N PRO A 282 -15.81 -14.85 -9.63
CA PRO A 282 -15.41 -16.21 -9.24
C PRO A 282 -14.04 -16.65 -9.80
N GLU A 283 -13.63 -16.11 -10.96
CA GLU A 283 -12.32 -16.40 -11.57
C GLU A 283 -11.15 -15.74 -10.81
N LEU A 284 -11.44 -14.92 -9.81
CA LEU A 284 -10.45 -14.28 -8.95
C LEU A 284 -10.12 -15.12 -7.72
N ILE A 285 -10.69 -16.31 -7.54
CA ILE A 285 -10.44 -17.09 -6.33
C ILE A 285 -8.95 -17.35 -6.06
N SER A 286 -8.17 -17.63 -7.10
CA SER A 286 -6.71 -17.76 -7.02
C SER A 286 -6.01 -16.43 -6.70
N SER A 287 -6.56 -15.31 -7.18
CA SER A 287 -6.09 -13.96 -6.82
C SER A 287 -6.53 -13.54 -5.43
N THR A 288 -7.55 -14.16 -4.86
CA THR A 288 -8.09 -13.79 -3.56
C THR A 288 -7.20 -14.26 -2.42
N GLN A 289 -6.45 -15.35 -2.61
CA GLN A 289 -5.33 -15.68 -1.72
C GLN A 289 -4.28 -14.57 -1.67
N ARG A 290 -3.95 -13.95 -2.81
CA ARG A 290 -3.07 -12.78 -2.85
C ARG A 290 -3.70 -11.61 -2.08
N ILE A 291 -5.00 -11.39 -2.20
CA ILE A 291 -5.73 -10.36 -1.43
C ILE A 291 -5.60 -10.61 0.07
N CYS A 292 -5.86 -11.83 0.53
CA CYS A 292 -5.66 -12.21 1.93
C CYS A 292 -4.23 -11.93 2.36
N TRP A 293 -3.26 -12.35 1.54
CA TRP A 293 -1.84 -12.13 1.78
C TRP A 293 -1.48 -10.65 1.92
N GLN A 294 -2.09 -9.77 1.11
CA GLN A 294 -1.84 -8.33 1.16
C GLN A 294 -2.48 -7.70 2.41
N LEU A 295 -3.70 -8.13 2.76
CA LEU A 295 -4.43 -7.61 3.92
C LEU A 295 -3.84 -8.09 5.25
N THR A 296 -3.10 -9.20 5.27
CA THR A 296 -2.50 -9.76 6.48
C THR A 296 -1.02 -9.45 6.66
N PHE A 297 -0.45 -8.61 5.79
CA PHE A 297 0.97 -8.26 5.82
C PHE A 297 1.42 -7.76 7.19
N ALA A 298 0.63 -6.89 7.83
CA ALA A 298 0.96 -6.33 9.13
C ALA A 298 0.98 -7.39 10.24
N GLN A 299 0.03 -8.34 10.25
CA GLN A 299 -0.01 -9.45 11.20
C GLN A 299 1.22 -10.35 11.04
N ARG A 300 1.58 -10.70 9.81
CA ARG A 300 2.81 -11.47 9.54
C ARG A 300 4.07 -10.74 9.98
N LEU A 301 4.13 -9.43 9.77
CA LEU A 301 5.24 -8.61 10.22
C LEU A 301 5.33 -8.59 11.75
N ILE A 302 4.20 -8.48 12.45
CA ILE A 302 4.13 -8.60 13.91
C ILE A 302 4.63 -9.99 14.37
N ASP A 303 4.15 -11.07 13.76
CA ASP A 303 4.57 -12.43 14.11
C ASP A 303 6.06 -12.65 13.82
N ARG A 304 6.59 -12.06 12.74
CA ARG A 304 8.02 -12.08 12.44
C ARG A 304 8.84 -11.34 13.50
N PHE A 305 8.37 -10.21 14.01
CA PHE A 305 8.99 -9.51 15.15
C PHE A 305 8.93 -10.30 16.46
N ARG A 306 7.93 -11.18 16.62
CA ARG A 306 7.83 -12.09 17.77
C ARG A 306 8.63 -13.38 17.62
N GLY A 307 9.11 -13.68 16.40
CA GLY A 307 9.79 -14.94 16.08
C GLY A 307 8.83 -16.10 15.75
N ASP A 308 7.52 -15.82 15.66
CA ASP A 308 6.46 -16.81 15.40
C ASP A 308 6.28 -17.07 13.88
N TYR A 309 6.93 -16.29 13.01
CA TYR A 309 6.81 -16.39 11.54
C TYR A 309 8.15 -16.18 10.81
N GLY A 310 8.54 -17.20 10.02
CA GLY A 310 9.76 -17.18 9.19
C GLY A 310 9.52 -17.16 7.68
N GLY A 311 8.26 -17.19 7.22
CA GLY A 311 7.91 -17.18 5.79
C GLY A 311 8.06 -15.80 5.14
N PRO A 312 7.87 -15.68 3.81
CA PRO A 312 8.03 -14.40 3.09
C PRO A 312 6.99 -13.37 3.50
N LEU A 313 7.32 -12.07 3.42
CA LEU A 313 6.33 -11.01 3.65
C LEU A 313 5.58 -10.60 2.38
N GLY A 314 6.30 -10.52 1.26
CA GLY A 314 5.81 -10.07 -0.06
C GLY A 314 5.32 -11.20 -0.96
#